data_AF-A0A0C9ZZB2-F1
#
_entry.id   AF-A0A0C9ZZB2-F1
#
_cell.length_a   1.000
_cell.length_b   1.000
_cell.length_c   1.000
_cell.angle_alpha   90.00
_cell.angle_beta   90.00
_cell.angle_gamma   90.00
#
_symmetry.space_group_name_H-M   'P 1'
#
loop_
_entity.id
_entity.type
_entity.pdbx_description
1 polymer ?
#
loop_
_entity_poly.entity_id
_entity_poly.type
_entity_poly.pdbx_seq_one_letter_code
_entity_poly.pdbx_strand_id
1 'polypeptide(L)'
;MSLKFRDSYWLPSFLEHEYIALRFVSQAAYERAASLSISPQPDVVTRVCMLFKGIRKEHLGDWANAQMQAEKAVGCWVDVVGVDPVRAGDVTLFRVLEWGGTEVFN
;
A
#
# COMPACT_ATOMS: atom_id res chain seq x y z
N MET A 1 1.28 1.38 15.26
CA MET A 1 0.79 2.73 14.89
C MET A 1 -0.22 2.57 13.77
N SER A 2 -1.48 2.98 13.95
CA SER A 2 -2.60 2.69 13.04
C SER A 2 -2.81 3.84 12.06
N LEU A 3 -2.71 3.58 10.74
CA LEU A 3 -3.23 4.49 9.73
C LEU A 3 -4.76 4.44 9.79
N LYS A 4 -5.41 5.54 10.24
CA LYS A 4 -6.86 5.69 10.13
C LYS A 4 -7.22 6.14 8.71
N PHE A 5 -7.54 5.19 7.85
CA PHE A 5 -8.32 5.46 6.63
C PHE A 5 -9.72 5.91 7.06
N ARG A 6 -10.19 7.06 6.59
CA ARG A 6 -11.49 7.65 6.98
C ARG A 6 -12.67 7.11 6.18
N ASP A 7 -12.45 6.02 5.42
CA ASP A 7 -13.44 5.36 4.58
C ASP A 7 -13.57 3.90 4.99
N SER A 8 -14.51 3.60 5.89
CA SER A 8 -14.76 2.26 6.45
C SER A 8 -15.11 1.19 5.39
N TYR A 9 -15.27 1.59 4.12
CA TYR A 9 -15.61 0.71 3.00
C TYR A 9 -14.40 0.24 2.20
N TRP A 10 -13.29 0.97 2.27
CA TRP A 10 -12.11 0.67 1.48
C TRP A 10 -11.24 -0.31 2.27
N LEU A 11 -11.49 -1.60 2.03
CA LEU A 11 -10.83 -2.77 2.63
C LEU A 11 -11.36 -3.21 4.03
N PRO A 12 -12.64 -3.61 4.14
CA PRO A 12 -13.23 -4.01 5.43
C PRO A 12 -12.52 -5.18 6.11
N SER A 13 -11.98 -6.15 5.37
CA SER A 13 -11.23 -7.28 5.95
C SER A 13 -9.95 -6.85 6.66
N PHE A 14 -9.41 -5.66 6.33
CA PHE A 14 -8.33 -5.05 7.09
C PHE A 14 -8.74 -4.68 8.52
N LEU A 15 -10.03 -4.40 8.76
CA LEU A 15 -10.54 -4.04 10.08
C LEU A 15 -10.92 -5.26 10.92
N GLU A 16 -10.98 -6.46 10.32
CA GLU A 16 -11.34 -7.71 11.00
C GLU A 16 -10.19 -8.30 11.82
N HIS A 17 -8.95 -7.87 11.57
CA HIS A 17 -7.75 -8.43 12.20
C HIS A 17 -7.17 -7.49 13.26
N GLU A 18 -6.91 -8.00 14.47
CA GLU A 18 -6.27 -7.23 15.55
C GLU A 18 -4.81 -6.87 15.22
N TYR A 19 -4.10 -7.76 14.52
CA TYR A 19 -2.73 -7.54 14.05
C TYR A 19 -2.62 -7.87 12.56
N ILE A 20 -1.90 -7.03 11.83
CA ILE A 20 -1.71 -7.18 10.38
C ILE A 20 -0.22 -7.08 10.06
N ALA A 21 0.27 -8.05 9.29
CA ALA A 21 1.51 -7.91 8.55
C ALA A 21 1.21 -7.26 7.19
N LEU A 22 1.93 -6.20 6.86
CA LEU A 22 1.73 -5.43 5.63
C LEU A 22 3.04 -5.29 4.86
N ARG A 23 2.94 -5.36 3.53
CA ARG A 23 4.05 -5.09 2.61
C ARG A 23 3.56 -4.27 1.42
N PHE A 24 4.25 -3.17 1.12
CA PHE A 24 4.06 -2.43 -0.12
C PHE A 24 4.67 -3.16 -1.32
N VAL A 25 3.98 -3.12 -2.45
CA VAL A 25 4.47 -3.65 -3.73
C VAL A 25 5.01 -2.49 -4.55
N SER A 26 6.22 -2.65 -5.10
CA SER A 26 6.77 -1.66 -6.04
C SER A 26 5.83 -1.48 -7.23
N GLN A 27 5.63 -0.25 -7.69
CA GLN A 27 4.72 0.04 -8.80
C GLN A 27 5.11 -0.74 -10.06
N ALA A 28 6.40 -0.85 -10.37
CA ALA A 28 6.89 -1.63 -11.50
C ALA A 28 6.51 -3.12 -11.44
N ALA A 29 6.50 -3.73 -10.25
CA ALA A 29 6.06 -5.12 -10.08
C ALA A 29 4.55 -5.26 -10.21
N TYR A 30 3.80 -4.30 -9.66
CA TYR A 30 2.35 -4.31 -9.73
C TYR A 30 1.81 -4.07 -11.14
N GLU A 31 2.44 -3.17 -11.90
CA GLU A 31 2.10 -2.92 -13.31
C GLU A 31 2.29 -4.15 -14.21
N ARG A 32 3.31 -4.97 -13.93
CA ARG A 32 3.49 -6.25 -14.64
C ARG A 32 2.38 -7.26 -14.36
N ALA A 33 1.82 -7.23 -13.15
CA ALA A 33 0.76 -8.15 -12.73
C ALA A 33 -0.65 -7.65 -13.10
N ALA A 34 -0.84 -6.33 -13.18
CA ALA A 34 -2.11 -5.70 -13.45
C ALA A 34 -1.90 -4.45 -14.31
N SER A 35 -2.15 -4.56 -15.63
CA SER A 35 -2.05 -3.43 -16.54
C SER A 35 -3.15 -2.40 -16.27
N LEU A 36 -2.82 -1.12 -16.28
CA LEU A 36 -3.77 -0.01 -16.18
C LEU A 36 -3.67 0.84 -17.45
N SER A 37 -4.79 1.06 -18.13
CA SER A 37 -4.88 1.91 -19.32
C SER A 37 -5.94 2.97 -19.09
N ILE A 38 -5.58 4.24 -19.25
CA ILE A 38 -6.44 5.39 -18.99
C ILE A 38 -6.37 6.32 -20.19
N SER A 39 -7.53 6.77 -20.64
CA SER A 39 -7.68 7.75 -21.71
C SER A 39 -8.56 8.92 -21.24
N PRO A 40 -8.13 10.19 -21.38
CA PRO A 40 -6.85 10.62 -21.94
C PRO A 40 -5.66 10.15 -21.11
N GLN A 41 -4.45 10.13 -21.71
CA GLN A 41 -3.26 9.66 -21.00
C GLN A 41 -2.95 10.60 -19.82
N PRO A 42 -2.83 10.08 -18.59
CA PRO A 42 -2.45 10.88 -17.44
C PRO A 42 -0.97 11.27 -17.49
N ASP A 43 -0.66 12.45 -16.93
CA ASP A 43 0.71 12.92 -16.82
C ASP A 43 1.51 12.09 -15.82
N VAL A 44 0.87 11.67 -14.73
CA VAL A 44 1.47 10.82 -13.70
C VAL A 44 0.44 9.83 -13.15
N VAL A 45 0.89 8.59 -12.99
CA VAL A 45 0.12 7.52 -12.34
C VAL A 45 0.90 7.07 -11.12
N THR A 46 0.27 7.16 -9.96
CA THR A 46 0.79 6.62 -8.70
C THR A 46 -0.06 5.43 -8.30
N ARG A 47 0.54 4.25 -8.15
CA ARG A 47 -0.18 3.02 -7.78
C ARG A 47 0.37 2.45 -6.50
N VAL A 48 -0.37 2.61 -5.41
CA VAL A 48 0.01 2.08 -4.11
C VAL A 48 -0.76 0.78 -3.87
N CYS A 49 -0.07 -0.35 -4.02
CA CYS A 49 -0.63 -1.66 -3.74
C CYS A 49 0.00 -2.26 -2.49
N MET A 50 -0.85 -2.73 -1.57
CA MET A 50 -0.45 -3.35 -0.32
C MET A 50 -0.86 -4.82 -0.32
N LEU A 51 0.07 -5.70 0.00
CA LEU A 51 -0.24 -7.05 0.42
C LEU A 51 -0.40 -7.03 1.94
N PHE A 52 -1.46 -7.66 2.43
CA PHE A 52 -1.67 -7.76 3.86
C PHE A 52 -2.13 -9.15 4.27
N LYS A 53 -1.89 -9.48 5.54
CA LYS A 53 -2.32 -10.72 6.15
C LYS A 53 -2.64 -10.49 7.63
N GLY A 54 -3.78 -11.00 8.07
CA GLY A 54 -4.12 -11.07 9.49
C GLY A 54 -3.21 -12.02 10.25
N ILE A 55 -2.67 -11.55 11.38
CA ILE A 55 -1.77 -12.32 12.24
C ILE A 55 -2.46 -12.53 13.60
N ARG A 56 -2.59 -13.78 14.02
CA ARG A 56 -3.08 -14.08 15.38
C ARG A 56 -1.98 -13.74 16.38
N LYS A 57 -2.37 -13.25 17.57
CA LYS A 57 -1.46 -12.81 18.64
C LYS A 57 -0.35 -13.82 18.96
N GLU A 58 -0.69 -15.11 18.97
CA GLU A 58 0.22 -16.22 19.25
C GLU A 58 1.38 -16.36 18.23
N HIS A 59 1.20 -15.88 16.99
CA HIS A 59 2.21 -15.94 15.92
C HIS A 59 3.02 -14.65 15.80
N LEU A 60 2.78 -13.63 16.62
CA LEU A 60 3.50 -12.35 16.50
C LEU A 60 5.02 -12.50 16.62
N GLY A 61 5.51 -13.48 17.39
CA GLY A 61 6.93 -13.77 17.54
C GLY A 61 7.64 -14.11 16.23
N ASP A 62 6.94 -14.72 15.28
CA ASP A 62 7.48 -15.09 13.97
C ASP A 62 7.67 -13.88 13.04
N TRP A 63 7.13 -12.72 13.42
CA TRP A 63 7.11 -11.49 12.62
C TRP A 63 8.00 -10.40 13.20
N ALA A 64 9.06 -10.75 13.94
CA ALA A 64 9.98 -9.79 14.56
C ALA A 64 10.54 -8.74 13.57
N ASN A 65 10.85 -9.16 12.34
CA ASN A 65 11.30 -8.24 11.29
C ASN A 65 10.21 -7.22 10.90
N ALA A 66 8.95 -7.64 10.82
CA ALA A 66 7.85 -6.74 10.50
C ALA A 66 7.59 -5.75 11.65
N GLN A 67 7.73 -6.19 12.90
CA GLN A 67 7.63 -5.30 14.07
C GLN A 67 8.71 -4.21 14.03
N MET A 68 9.97 -4.59 13.78
CA MET A 68 11.07 -3.63 13.64
C MET A 68 10.86 -2.63 12.49
N GLN A 69 10.27 -3.07 11.38
CA GLN A 69 9.96 -2.19 10.25
C GLN A 69 8.78 -1.25 10.55
N ALA A 70 7.80 -1.69 11.36
CA ALA A 70 6.67 -0.86 11.78
C ALA A 70 7.08 0.31 12.68
N GLU A 71 8.24 0.22 13.33
CA GLU A 71 8.83 1.32 14.11
C GLU A 71 9.52 2.38 13.23
N LYS A 72 9.72 2.12 11.93
CA LYS A 72 10.34 3.06 11.00
C LYS A 72 9.33 4.11 10.51
N ALA A 73 9.87 5.24 10.04
CA ALA A 73 9.08 6.38 9.60
C ALA A 73 8.06 6.03 8.51
N VAL A 74 6.87 6.62 8.62
CA VAL A 74 5.69 6.40 7.75
C VAL A 74 5.96 6.70 6.28
N GLY A 75 6.99 7.48 5.94
CA GLY A 75 7.32 7.82 4.54
C GLY A 75 8.03 6.72 3.75
N CYS A 76 8.47 5.62 4.38
CA CYS A 76 9.30 4.61 3.72
C CYS A 76 8.61 3.90 2.53
N TRP A 77 7.28 3.93 2.46
CA TRP A 77 6.54 3.31 1.37
C TRP A 77 6.72 4.07 0.05
N VAL A 78 6.99 5.37 0.08
CA VAL A 78 7.21 6.18 -1.13
C VAL A 78 8.38 5.60 -1.92
N ASP A 79 9.47 5.29 -1.23
CA ASP A 79 10.67 4.70 -1.82
C ASP A 79 10.42 3.25 -2.29
N VAL A 80 9.67 2.46 -1.51
CA VAL A 80 9.35 1.07 -1.85
C VAL A 80 8.45 0.99 -3.10
N VAL A 81 7.44 1.86 -3.17
CA VAL A 81 6.52 1.94 -4.31
C VAL A 81 7.22 2.53 -5.53
N GLY A 82 8.17 3.44 -5.33
CA GLY A 82 8.88 4.16 -6.38
C GLY A 82 8.09 5.38 -6.87
N VAL A 83 7.41 6.08 -5.96
CA VAL A 83 6.63 7.28 -6.28
C VAL A 83 7.55 8.46 -6.49
N ASP A 84 7.29 9.26 -7.53
CA ASP A 84 7.85 10.61 -7.67
C ASP A 84 6.97 11.59 -6.86
N PRO A 85 7.38 12.00 -5.64
CA PRO A 85 6.54 12.80 -4.77
C PRO A 85 6.31 14.22 -5.32
N VAL A 86 7.23 14.73 -6.14
CA VAL A 86 7.11 16.06 -6.74
C VAL A 86 5.99 16.06 -7.76
N ARG A 87 6.03 15.13 -8.72
CA ARG A 87 4.97 15.02 -9.74
C ARG A 87 3.66 14.53 -9.16
N ALA A 88 3.69 13.59 -8.21
CA ALA A 88 2.50 13.12 -7.53
C ALA A 88 1.80 14.23 -6.72
N GLY A 89 2.53 15.27 -6.30
CA GLY A 89 2.01 16.44 -5.59
C GLY A 89 1.57 17.60 -6.49
N ASP A 90 2.00 17.63 -7.75
CA ASP A 90 1.79 18.75 -8.66
C ASP A 90 0.32 18.87 -9.11
N VAL A 91 -0.34 19.94 -8.65
CA VAL A 91 -1.76 20.20 -8.93
C VAL A 91 -2.04 20.65 -10.37
N THR A 92 -1.00 20.96 -11.15
CA THR A 92 -1.13 21.36 -12.55
C THR A 92 -1.18 20.17 -13.52
N LEU A 93 -0.83 18.97 -13.05
CA LEU A 93 -0.83 17.74 -13.82
C LEU A 93 -2.19 17.02 -13.75
N PHE A 94 -2.54 16.29 -14.82
CA PHE A 94 -3.55 15.26 -14.76
C PHE A 94 -2.99 14.02 -14.04
N ARG A 95 -3.34 13.90 -12.76
CA ARG A 95 -2.82 12.86 -11.86
C ARG A 95 -3.84 11.75 -11.65
N VAL A 96 -3.36 10.51 -11.68
CA VAL A 96 -4.13 9.33 -11.28
C VAL A 96 -3.48 8.70 -10.04
N LEU A 97 -4.31 8.42 -9.04
CA LEU A 97 -3.92 7.70 -7.84
C LEU A 97 -4.79 6.45 -7.71
N GLU A 98 -4.15 5.29 -7.78
CA GLU A 98 -4.78 4.01 -7.47
C GLU A 98 -4.26 3.52 -6.12
N TRP A 99 -5.18 3.29 -5.19
CA TRP A 99 -4.91 2.53 -3.99
C TRP A 99 -5.47 1.13 -4.16
N GLY A 100 -4.70 0.12 -3.78
CA GLY A 100 -5.11 -1.28 -3.79
C GLY A 100 -4.65 -2.02 -2.53
N GLY A 101 -5.44 -3.00 -2.12
CA GLY A 101 -5.11 -3.93 -1.05
C GLY A 101 -5.45 -5.35 -1.49
N THR A 102 -4.55 -6.30 -1.24
CA THR A 102 -4.78 -7.73 -1.51
C THR A 102 -4.47 -8.53 -0.26
N GLU A 103 -5.47 -9.24 0.24
CA GLU A 103 -5.31 -10.18 1.35
C GLU A 103 -4.62 -11.45 0.85
N VAL A 104 -3.62 -11.92 1.58
CA VAL A 104 -2.85 -13.11 1.23
C VAL A 104 -3.21 -14.26 2.16
N PHE A 105 -3.79 -15.32 1.60
CA PHE A 105 -4.06 -16.59 2.28
C PHE A 105 -2.91 -17.55 2.02
N ASN A 106 -2.03 -17.74 3.01
CA ASN A 106 -1.06 -18.84 3.01
C ASN A 106 -0.76 -19.24 4.45
#